data_AF-Q0C6T1-F1
#
_entry.id   AF-Q0C6T1-F1
#
_cell.length_a   1.000
_cell.length_b   1.000
_cell.length_c   1.000
_cell.angle_alpha   90.00
_cell.angle_beta   90.00
_cell.angle_gamma   90.00
#
_symmetry.space_group_name_H-M   'P 1'
#
loop_
_entity.id
_entity.type
_entity.pdbx_description
1 polymer ?
#
loop_
_entity_poly.entity_id
_entity_poly.type
_entity_poly.pdbx_seq_one_letter_code
_entity_poly.pdbx_strand_id
1 'polypeptide(L)'
;MKFKFTFIIFVFLVLSGCAPWKSVDKIDLGMTKAQVLQLVGKPESVNGAGNEEYFWYVPANKFWTSYYVRFIDGKVESYGLVDADKE
;
A
#
# COMPACT_ATOMS: atom_id res chain seq x y z
N MET A 1 -25.65 -36.32 -9.81
CA MET A 1 -24.21 -36.02 -9.69
C MET A 1 -23.81 -34.58 -10.02
N LYS A 2 -24.74 -33.63 -10.25
CA LYS A 2 -24.39 -32.24 -10.64
C LYS A 2 -24.20 -31.27 -9.45
N PHE A 3 -24.83 -31.57 -8.31
CA PHE A 3 -24.81 -30.70 -7.12
C PHE A 3 -23.47 -30.67 -6.37
N LYS A 4 -22.65 -31.73 -6.50
CA LYS A 4 -21.33 -31.84 -5.85
C LYS A 4 -20.26 -30.93 -6.48
N PHE A 5 -20.32 -30.70 -7.79
CA PHE A 5 -19.36 -29.84 -8.48
C PHE A 5 -19.61 -28.35 -8.24
N THR A 6 -20.88 -27.94 -8.13
CA THR A 6 -21.25 -26.55 -7.82
C THR A 6 -20.72 -26.09 -6.47
N PHE A 7 -20.72 -26.96 -5.46
CA PHE A 7 -20.23 -26.63 -4.12
C PHE A 7 -18.71 -26.41 -4.08
N ILE A 8 -17.94 -27.16 -4.88
CA ILE A 8 -16.48 -27.05 -4.96
C ILE A 8 -16.05 -25.70 -5.55
N ILE A 9 -16.75 -25.22 -6.58
CA ILE A 9 -16.45 -23.93 -7.23
C ILE A 9 -16.72 -22.76 -6.27
N PHE A 10 -17.78 -22.85 -5.47
CA PHE A 10 -18.11 -21.81 -4.48
C PHE A 10 -17.05 -21.70 -3.37
N VAL A 11 -16.54 -22.83 -2.90
CA VAL A 11 -15.46 -22.86 -1.89
C VAL A 11 -14.18 -22.22 -2.43
N PHE A 12 -13.78 -22.52 -3.67
CA PHE A 12 -12.59 -21.91 -4.28
C PHE A 12 -12.69 -20.39 -4.45
N LEU A 13 -13.90 -19.85 -4.69
CA LEU A 13 -14.14 -18.41 -4.80
C LEU A 13 -13.92 -17.68 -3.45
N VAL A 14 -14.38 -18.27 -2.34
CA VAL A 14 -14.26 -17.67 -1.01
C VAL A 14 -12.81 -17.64 -0.50
N LEU A 15 -11.99 -18.63 -0.89
CA LEU A 15 -10.57 -18.71 -0.48
C LEU A 15 -9.64 -17.71 -1.19
N SER A 16 -10.09 -17.06 -2.27
CA SER A 16 -9.30 -16.03 -2.97
C SER A 16 -9.47 -14.61 -2.40
N GLY A 17 -10.33 -14.44 -1.40
CA GLY A 17 -10.62 -13.16 -0.75
C GLY A 17 -9.72 -12.84 0.45
N CYS A 18 -8.42 -13.16 0.41
CA CYS A 18 -7.49 -12.71 1.45
C CYS A 18 -6.99 -11.32 1.06
N ALA A 19 -7.76 -10.27 1.38
CA ALA A 19 -7.28 -8.91 1.23
C ALA A 19 -6.36 -8.59 2.41
N PRO A 20 -5.04 -8.43 2.20
CA PRO A 20 -4.15 -8.00 3.27
C PRO A 20 -4.57 -6.61 3.73
N TRP A 21 -4.75 -6.47 5.04
CA TRP A 21 -4.93 -5.18 5.69
C TRP A 21 -3.74 -4.28 5.30
N LYS A 22 -4.01 -3.26 4.48
CA LYS A 22 -3.02 -2.31 3.97
C LYS A 22 -2.55 -1.44 5.14
N SER A 23 -1.32 -1.66 5.59
CA SER A 23 -0.71 -0.88 6.67
C SER A 23 0.60 -0.30 6.20
N VAL A 24 0.71 1.03 6.31
CA VAL A 24 1.95 1.78 6.04
C VAL A 24 3.04 1.41 7.06
N ASP A 25 2.67 0.90 8.23
CA ASP A 25 3.59 0.46 9.29
C ASP A 25 4.53 -0.68 8.90
N LYS A 26 4.26 -1.39 7.81
CA LYS A 26 5.04 -2.54 7.35
C LYS A 26 6.09 -2.18 6.29
N ILE A 27 6.25 -0.89 5.97
CA ILE A 27 7.30 -0.47 5.05
C ILE A 27 8.64 -0.61 5.76
N ASP A 28 9.61 -1.22 5.08
CA ASP A 28 11.00 -1.27 5.52
C ASP A 28 11.89 -0.42 4.61
N LEU A 29 13.02 0.03 5.17
CA LEU A 29 14.06 0.71 4.42
C LEU A 29 14.62 -0.21 3.33
N GLY A 30 14.86 0.33 2.14
CA GLY A 30 15.38 -0.40 0.99
C GLY A 30 14.34 -1.17 0.18
N MET A 31 13.06 -1.17 0.58
CA MET A 31 11.97 -1.75 -0.23
C MET A 31 11.90 -1.09 -1.61
N THR A 32 11.50 -1.85 -2.63
CA THR A 32 11.29 -1.29 -3.97
C THR A 32 9.90 -0.67 -4.10
N LYS A 33 9.73 0.25 -5.06
CA LYS A 33 8.43 0.85 -5.39
C LYS A 33 7.32 -0.19 -5.57
N ALA A 34 7.61 -1.29 -6.27
CA ALA A 34 6.66 -2.37 -6.50
C ALA A 34 6.21 -3.07 -5.20
N GLN A 35 7.13 -3.27 -4.24
CA GLN A 35 6.79 -3.85 -2.95
C GLN A 35 5.89 -2.93 -2.13
N VAL A 36 6.21 -1.63 -2.09
CA VAL A 36 5.36 -0.65 -1.39
C VAL A 36 3.97 -0.57 -2.01
N LEU A 37 3.87 -0.58 -3.34
CA LEU A 37 2.58 -0.59 -4.04
C LEU A 37 1.77 -1.87 -3.78
N GLN A 38 2.43 -3.02 -3.62
CA GLN A 38 1.74 -4.28 -3.26
C GLN A 38 1.27 -4.27 -1.81
N LEU A 39 2.07 -3.70 -0.90
CA LEU A 39 1.84 -3.72 0.53
C LEU A 39 0.77 -2.70 0.97
N VAL A 40 0.91 -1.46 0.51
CA VAL A 40 0.06 -0.32 0.90
C VAL A 40 -1.01 -0.05 -0.15
N GLY A 41 -0.74 -0.35 -1.41
CA GLY A 41 -1.62 -0.07 -2.53
C GLY A 41 -1.22 1.19 -3.29
N LYS A 42 -2.18 1.69 -4.08
CA LYS A 42 -2.00 2.87 -4.93
C LYS A 42 -1.90 4.13 -4.04
N PRO A 43 -0.84 4.95 -4.18
CA PRO A 43 -0.75 6.25 -3.53
C PRO A 43 -1.76 7.21 -4.13
N GLU A 44 -2.12 8.24 -3.35
CA GLU A 44 -3.00 9.30 -3.82
C GLU A 44 -2.27 10.22 -4.80
N SER A 45 -1.02 10.57 -4.47
CA SER A 45 -0.16 11.36 -5.34
C SER A 45 1.27 10.83 -5.33
N VAL A 46 1.97 11.06 -6.44
CA VAL A 46 3.39 10.77 -6.60
C VAL A 46 4.07 12.05 -7.06
N ASN A 47 4.97 12.57 -6.23
CA ASN A 47 5.80 13.71 -6.57
C ASN A 47 7.24 13.23 -6.67
N GLY A 48 8.00 13.65 -7.67
CA GLY A 48 9.40 13.26 -7.78
C GLY A 48 10.16 14.16 -8.73
N ALA A 49 11.44 14.33 -8.47
CA ALA A 49 12.36 15.10 -9.29
C ALA A 49 13.70 14.37 -9.38
N GLY A 50 14.07 13.97 -10.60
CA GLY A 50 15.32 13.24 -10.84
C GLY A 50 15.32 11.84 -10.22
N ASN A 51 16.25 11.59 -9.29
CA ASN A 51 16.44 10.29 -8.63
C ASN A 51 15.61 10.12 -7.35
N GLU A 52 14.86 11.16 -6.96
CA GLU A 52 14.03 11.15 -5.76
C GLU A 52 12.54 11.13 -6.11
N GLU A 53 11.80 10.24 -5.47
CA GLU A 53 10.34 10.12 -5.61
C GLU A 53 9.69 10.07 -4.23
N TYR A 54 8.48 10.61 -4.13
CA TYR A 54 7.68 10.71 -2.91
C TYR A 54 6.28 10.20 -3.21
N PHE A 55 5.87 9.16 -2.50
CA PHE A 55 4.51 8.64 -2.57
C PHE A 55 3.72 9.15 -1.38
N TRP A 56 2.57 9.75 -1.67
CA TRP A 56 1.66 10.30 -0.67
C TRP A 56 0.47 9.37 -0.47
N TYR A 57 0.18 9.05 0.78
CA TYR A 57 -0.91 8.18 1.18
C TYR A 57 -1.80 8.87 2.21
N VAL A 58 -3.08 9.01 1.87
CA VAL A 58 -4.11 9.47 2.80
C VAL A 58 -5.04 8.29 3.10
N PRO A 59 -5.05 7.76 4.33
CA PRO A 59 -5.92 6.65 4.68
C PRO A 59 -7.38 7.10 4.69
N ALA A 60 -8.27 6.29 4.12
CA ALA A 60 -9.69 6.59 4.04
C ALA A 60 -10.36 6.85 5.40
N ASN A 61 -9.82 6.27 6.47
CA ASN A 61 -10.36 6.42 7.83
C ASN A 61 -9.82 7.66 8.58
N LYS A 62 -8.73 8.28 8.11
CA LYS A 62 -8.09 9.45 8.75
C LYS A 62 -7.55 10.42 7.70
N PHE A 63 -8.46 11.18 7.08
CA PHE A 63 -8.14 12.12 6.01
C PHE A 63 -7.29 13.32 6.43
N TRP A 64 -7.17 13.58 7.73
CA TRP A 64 -6.29 14.60 8.32
C TRP A 64 -4.84 14.13 8.50
N THR A 65 -4.58 12.85 8.28
CA THR A 65 -3.27 12.25 8.50
C THR A 65 -2.70 11.85 7.15
N SER A 66 -1.61 12.49 6.74
CA SER A 66 -0.91 12.11 5.51
C SER A 66 0.31 11.27 5.85
N TYR A 67 0.59 10.24 5.07
CA TYR A 67 1.83 9.48 5.13
C TYR A 67 2.64 9.75 3.87
N TYR A 68 3.94 9.84 4.02
CA TYR A 68 4.87 9.93 2.90
C TYR A 68 5.80 8.73 2.88
N VAL A 69 6.21 8.34 1.68
CA VAL A 69 7.28 7.36 1.44
C VAL A 69 8.24 7.98 0.43
N ARG A 70 9.46 8.26 0.86
CA ARG A 70 10.53 8.77 0.02
C ARG A 70 11.34 7.62 -0.55
N PHE A 71 11.61 7.70 -1.84
CA PHE A 71 12.44 6.79 -2.58
C PHE A 71 13.65 7.52 -3.13
N ILE A 72 14.81 6.88 -3.07
CA ILE A 72 16.04 7.29 -3.76
C ILE A 72 16.49 6.11 -4.62
N ASP A 73 16.76 6.37 -5.90
CA ASP A 73 17.14 5.34 -6.89
C ASP A 73 16.16 4.15 -6.93
N GLY A 74 14.87 4.42 -6.71
CA GLY A 74 13.79 3.43 -6.73
C GLY A 74 13.68 2.55 -5.48
N LYS A 75 14.40 2.88 -4.40
CA LYS A 75 14.33 2.19 -3.09
C LYS A 75 13.86 3.13 -1.99
N VAL A 76 13.11 2.62 -1.02
CA VAL A 76 12.66 3.39 0.14
C VAL A 76 13.88 3.86 0.94
N GLU A 77 14.00 5.17 1.09
CA GLU A 77 15.02 5.80 1.94
C GLU A 77 14.43 6.24 3.29
N SER A 78 13.20 6.76 3.29
CA SER A 78 12.48 7.15 4.50
C SER A 78 10.97 7.08 4.30
N TYR A 79 10.23 6.92 5.39
CA TYR A 79 8.78 6.95 5.41
C TYR A 79 8.29 7.45 6.75
N GLY A 80 7.09 8.03 6.79
CA GLY A 80 6.53 8.52 8.04
C GLY A 80 5.21 9.24 7.89
N LEU A 81 4.70 9.66 9.04
CA LEU A 81 3.56 10.55 9.18
C LEU A 81 3.99 11.98 8.87
N VAL A 82 3.23 12.66 8.01
CA VAL A 82 3.24 14.11 7.90
C VAL A 82 2.13 14.60 8.81
N ASP A 83 2.50 14.85 10.05
CA ASP A 83 1.69 15.56 11.01
C ASP A 83 1.50 16.99 10.49
N ALA A 84 0.25 17.35 10.19
CA ALA A 84 -0.12 18.68 9.70
C ALA A 84 -0.04 19.77 10.79
N ASP A 85 0.38 19.44 12.01
CA ASP A 85 0.45 20.33 13.17
C ASP A 85 1.83 20.97 13.43
N LYS A 86 2.84 20.76 12.57
CA LYS A 86 4.12 21.48 12.67
C LYS A 86 4.18 22.65 11.70
N GLU A 87 3.48 23.72 12.05
CA GLU A 87 3.75 25.10 11.59
C GLU A 87 4.41 25.91 12.71
#